data_AF-A0A2A4Z2U1-F1
#
_entry.id   AF-A0A2A4Z2U1-F1
#
_cell.length_a   1.000
_cell.length_b   1.000
_cell.length_c   1.000
_cell.angle_alpha   90.00
_cell.angle_beta   90.00
_cell.angle_gamma   90.00
#
_symmetry.space_group_name_H-M   'P 1'
#
loop_
_entity.id
_entity.type
_entity.pdbx_description
1 polymer ?
#
loop_
_entity_poly.entity_id
_entity_poly.type
_entity_poly.pdbx_seq_one_letter_code
_entity_poly.pdbx_strand_id
1 'polypeptide(L)'
;MSNNTTVITDTKTIEGTLGILFNLNEAYVNFTLTLDEEEHKVHGTVKIYLNPPVEKPFIGNVTGTIYSTGYGVFVQGITLQGYIPSNNPINPIEFPFNASLHLESDNKGIGSFQFQGKHLEGLPVKIMTEQTNPIPFIGMWEDSNGTEISVSFKNKPGDEYTIKYGDGRGPFIGYSNISQHIQPITIEVDFTDATGDERGTLSKDGLAIKWTNDTSWKYLG
;
A
#
# COMPACT_ATOMS: atom_id res chain seq x y z
N MET A 1 11.31 -37.39 18.99
CA MET A 1 11.55 -36.08 18.35
C MET A 1 10.27 -35.71 17.65
N SER A 2 9.57 -34.69 18.13
CA SER A 2 8.32 -34.22 17.51
C SER A 2 8.69 -33.22 16.42
N ASN A 3 8.35 -33.52 15.17
CA ASN A 3 8.55 -32.60 14.06
C ASN A 3 7.50 -31.49 14.14
N ASN A 4 7.91 -30.30 14.60
CA ASN A 4 7.10 -29.10 14.46
C ASN A 4 7.11 -28.70 12.98
N THR A 5 6.01 -28.96 12.29
CA THR A 5 5.76 -28.42 10.95
C THR A 5 5.25 -27.01 11.16
N THR A 6 6.09 -26.01 10.89
CA THR A 6 5.66 -24.61 10.84
C THR A 6 4.80 -24.45 9.59
N VAL A 7 3.49 -24.35 9.76
CA VAL A 7 2.58 -23.94 8.68
C VAL A 7 2.79 -22.45 8.47
N ILE A 8 3.35 -22.08 7.33
CA ILE A 8 3.45 -20.68 6.90
C ILE A 8 2.14 -20.41 6.17
N THR A 9 1.23 -19.66 6.79
CA THR A 9 0.01 -19.20 6.12
C THR A 9 0.36 -18.03 5.21
N ASP A 10 0.10 -18.17 3.91
CA ASP A 10 0.33 -17.14 2.91
C ASP A 10 -0.82 -16.11 3.00
N THR A 11 -0.65 -15.13 3.89
CA THR A 11 -1.60 -14.03 4.07
C THR A 11 -1.12 -12.80 3.34
N LYS A 12 -2.00 -12.18 2.55
CA LYS A 12 -1.71 -11.00 1.74
C LYS A 12 -2.59 -9.84 2.14
N THR A 13 -2.01 -8.66 2.38
CA THR A 13 -2.79 -7.43 2.63
C THR A 13 -2.95 -6.64 1.32
N ILE A 14 -4.18 -6.24 1.01
CA ILE A 14 -4.50 -5.35 -0.11
C ILE A 14 -5.22 -4.10 0.38
N GLU A 15 -4.93 -2.97 -0.25
CA GLU A 15 -5.68 -1.73 -0.08
C GLU A 15 -6.28 -1.32 -1.41
N GLY A 16 -7.41 -0.66 -1.38
CA GLY A 16 -8.04 -0.23 -2.62
C GLY A 16 -9.30 0.59 -2.45
N THR A 17 -9.88 0.91 -3.60
CA THR A 17 -11.12 1.64 -3.69
C THR A 17 -12.11 0.88 -4.56
N LEU A 18 -13.37 0.86 -4.11
CA LEU A 18 -14.55 0.46 -4.85
C LEU A 18 -15.40 1.72 -5.08
N GLY A 19 -15.43 2.20 -6.32
CA GLY A 19 -16.04 3.46 -6.70
C GLY A 19 -15.04 4.57 -7.07
N ILE A 20 -15.53 5.55 -7.83
CA ILE A 20 -14.88 6.77 -8.37
C ILE A 20 -13.62 6.55 -9.25
N LEU A 21 -13.68 7.12 -10.46
CA LEU A 21 -12.50 7.54 -11.23
C LEU A 21 -12.48 9.06 -11.51
N PHE A 22 -13.61 9.77 -11.47
CA PHE A 22 -13.67 11.20 -11.88
C PHE A 22 -14.69 12.09 -11.12
N ASN A 23 -15.65 11.54 -10.38
CA ASN A 23 -16.68 12.32 -9.67
C ASN A 23 -16.53 12.21 -8.14
N LEU A 24 -15.96 13.22 -7.51
CA LEU A 24 -15.70 13.26 -6.06
C LEU A 24 -16.96 13.40 -5.19
N ASN A 25 -18.14 13.52 -5.78
CA ASN A 25 -19.41 13.65 -5.06
C ASN A 25 -20.22 12.34 -5.01
N GLU A 26 -19.73 11.27 -5.64
CA GLU A 26 -20.41 9.96 -5.66
C GLU A 26 -20.00 9.08 -4.47
N ALA A 27 -20.84 8.10 -4.15
CA ALA A 27 -20.54 7.17 -3.08
C ALA A 27 -19.39 6.21 -3.45
N TYR A 28 -18.48 5.95 -2.52
CA TYR A 28 -17.36 5.04 -2.71
C TYR A 28 -16.92 4.40 -1.40
N VAL A 29 -16.14 3.33 -1.52
CA VAL A 29 -15.59 2.58 -0.39
C VAL A 29 -14.08 2.49 -0.54
N ASN A 30 -13.35 2.93 0.48
CA ASN A 30 -11.96 2.54 0.64
C ASN A 30 -11.89 1.29 1.52
N PHE A 31 -10.99 0.36 1.21
CA PHE A 31 -10.82 -0.86 1.98
C PHE A 31 -9.36 -1.19 2.22
N THR A 32 -9.11 -1.85 3.35
CA THR A 32 -7.86 -2.54 3.68
C THR A 32 -8.26 -3.96 4.09
N LEU A 33 -7.82 -4.96 3.32
CA LEU A 33 -8.23 -6.35 3.48
C LEU A 33 -7.01 -7.25 3.62
N THR A 34 -7.06 -8.19 4.54
CA THR A 34 -6.15 -9.32 4.61
C THR A 34 -6.84 -10.53 3.99
N LEU A 35 -6.17 -11.12 3.01
CA LEU A 35 -6.59 -12.27 2.25
C LEU A 35 -5.83 -13.49 2.78
N ASP A 36 -6.58 -14.52 3.16
CA ASP A 36 -6.06 -15.84 3.44
C ASP A 36 -6.52 -16.74 2.30
N GLU A 37 -5.64 -16.96 1.33
CA GLU A 37 -5.97 -17.70 0.12
C GLU A 37 -6.12 -19.21 0.39
N GLU A 38 -5.42 -19.73 1.40
CA GLU A 38 -5.50 -21.13 1.81
C GLU A 38 -6.83 -21.43 2.51
N GLU A 39 -7.26 -20.53 3.41
CA GLU A 39 -8.55 -20.67 4.10
C GLU A 39 -9.75 -20.12 3.30
N HIS A 40 -9.51 -19.50 2.15
CA HIS A 40 -10.51 -18.78 1.34
C HIS A 40 -11.26 -17.70 2.13
N LYS A 41 -10.56 -17.04 3.05
CA LYS A 41 -11.14 -16.03 3.94
C LYS A 41 -10.59 -14.65 3.68
N VAL A 42 -11.43 -13.66 3.94
CA VAL A 42 -11.06 -12.24 3.96
C VAL A 42 -11.50 -11.63 5.26
N HIS A 43 -10.65 -10.78 5.82
CA HIS A 43 -11.01 -9.89 6.92
C HIS A 43 -10.41 -8.52 6.67
N GLY A 44 -11.01 -7.46 7.22
CA GLY A 44 -10.46 -6.13 7.04
C GLY A 44 -11.36 -5.02 7.53
N THR A 45 -11.09 -3.82 7.03
CA THR A 45 -11.79 -2.59 7.39
C THR A 45 -12.23 -1.86 6.13
N VAL A 46 -13.43 -1.29 6.18
CA VAL A 46 -13.94 -0.40 5.13
C VAL A 46 -14.17 1.00 5.66
N LYS A 47 -14.01 1.99 4.79
CA LYS A 47 -14.43 3.38 4.98
C LYS A 47 -15.40 3.74 3.87
N ILE A 48 -16.66 3.95 4.22
CA ILE A 48 -17.76 4.17 3.27
C ILE A 48 -18.11 5.66 3.25
N TYR A 49 -18.06 6.24 2.05
CA TYR A 49 -18.43 7.62 1.78
C TYR A 49 -19.71 7.62 0.97
N LEU A 50 -20.80 8.20 1.48
CA LEU A 50 -22.08 8.23 0.77
C LEU A 50 -22.32 9.53 0.01
N ASN A 51 -21.97 10.67 0.62
CA ASN A 51 -22.08 12.00 0.03
C ASN A 51 -20.79 12.81 0.31
N PRO A 52 -19.63 12.37 -0.22
CA PRO A 52 -18.38 13.12 -0.08
C PRO A 52 -18.46 14.50 -0.75
N PRO A 53 -17.66 15.48 -0.32
CA PRO A 53 -16.81 15.47 0.89
C PRO A 53 -17.58 15.89 2.17
N VAL A 54 -18.91 16.01 2.08
CA VAL A 54 -19.74 16.68 3.10
C VAL A 54 -19.94 15.81 4.34
N GLU A 55 -20.09 14.49 4.15
CA GLU A 55 -20.34 13.54 5.24
C GLU A 55 -19.07 12.84 5.72
N LYS A 56 -18.95 12.68 7.05
CA LYS A 56 -17.93 11.83 7.66
C LYS A 56 -18.10 10.38 7.17
N PRO A 57 -17.01 9.65 6.83
CA PRO A 57 -17.14 8.26 6.42
C PRO A 57 -17.65 7.38 7.55
N PHE A 58 -18.39 6.34 7.20
CA PHE A 58 -18.70 5.23 8.10
C PHE A 58 -17.53 4.26 8.09
N ILE A 59 -17.10 3.80 9.26
CA ILE A 59 -15.91 2.94 9.39
C ILE A 59 -16.31 1.70 10.16
N GLY A 60 -15.96 0.53 9.63
CA GLY A 60 -16.24 -0.73 10.31
C GLY A 60 -15.47 -1.90 9.73
N ASN A 61 -15.46 -2.97 10.51
CA ASN A 61 -14.80 -4.21 10.15
C ASN A 61 -15.70 -5.04 9.23
N VAL A 62 -15.08 -5.77 8.32
CA VAL A 62 -15.74 -6.68 7.39
C VAL A 62 -15.04 -8.03 7.41
N THR A 63 -15.81 -9.06 7.10
CA THR A 63 -15.31 -10.41 6.81
C THR A 63 -15.88 -10.88 5.48
N GLY A 64 -15.31 -11.93 4.92
CA GLY A 64 -15.62 -12.30 3.57
C GLY A 64 -14.95 -13.58 3.10
N THR A 65 -15.11 -13.86 1.82
CA THR A 65 -14.43 -14.97 1.14
C THR A 65 -13.67 -14.48 -0.07
N ILE A 66 -12.61 -15.21 -0.40
CA ILE A 66 -11.81 -15.01 -1.61
C ILE A 66 -11.76 -16.30 -2.41
N TYR A 67 -11.90 -16.18 -3.73
CA TYR A 67 -11.83 -17.31 -4.64
C TYR A 67 -11.19 -16.90 -5.96
N SER A 68 -10.42 -17.82 -6.54
CA SER A 68 -9.97 -17.66 -7.91
C SER A 68 -11.16 -17.74 -8.86
N THR A 69 -11.18 -16.86 -9.85
CA THR A 69 -12.16 -16.91 -10.94
C THR A 69 -11.42 -17.20 -12.23
N GLY A 70 -11.98 -18.04 -13.08
CA GLY A 70 -11.46 -18.32 -14.43
C GLY A 70 -12.42 -17.86 -15.51
N TYR A 71 -13.29 -16.90 -15.17
CA TYR A 71 -14.43 -16.52 -16.00
C TYR A 71 -14.20 -15.14 -16.63
N GLY A 72 -14.06 -15.12 -17.96
CA GLY A 72 -13.80 -13.90 -18.71
C GLY A 72 -12.43 -13.31 -18.39
N VAL A 73 -12.40 -12.01 -18.08
CA VAL A 73 -11.18 -11.26 -17.74
C VAL A 73 -10.85 -11.27 -16.24
N PHE A 74 -11.78 -11.73 -15.40
CA PHE A 74 -11.60 -11.75 -13.96
C PHE A 74 -10.83 -12.99 -13.53
N VAL A 75 -9.82 -12.77 -12.69
CA VAL A 75 -8.94 -13.80 -12.12
C VAL A 75 -9.25 -14.07 -10.65
N GLN A 76 -9.92 -13.14 -9.97
CA GLN A 76 -10.22 -13.25 -8.54
C GLN A 76 -11.55 -12.60 -8.17
N GLY A 77 -12.29 -13.22 -7.25
CA GLY A 77 -13.51 -12.71 -6.66
C GLY A 77 -13.37 -12.59 -5.15
N ILE A 78 -13.81 -11.46 -4.59
CA ILE A 78 -13.89 -11.22 -3.15
C ILE A 78 -15.31 -10.81 -2.80
N THR A 79 -15.89 -11.44 -1.77
CA THR A 79 -17.14 -11.00 -1.16
C THR A 79 -16.87 -10.46 0.22
N LEU A 80 -17.59 -9.41 0.64
CA LEU A 80 -17.45 -8.78 1.95
C LEU A 80 -18.83 -8.60 2.58
N GLN A 81 -18.91 -8.79 3.88
CA GLN A 81 -20.07 -8.51 4.70
C GLN A 81 -19.65 -7.93 6.06
N GLY A 82 -20.49 -7.11 6.65
CA GLY A 82 -20.24 -6.53 7.98
C GLY A 82 -21.41 -5.73 8.51
N TYR A 83 -21.29 -5.31 9.75
CA TYR A 83 -22.21 -4.39 10.42
C TYR A 83 -21.43 -3.13 10.79
N ILE A 84 -21.74 -2.01 10.16
CA ILE A 84 -20.96 -0.78 10.26
C ILE A 84 -21.68 0.19 11.19
N PRO A 85 -21.02 0.67 12.26
CA PRO A 85 -21.64 1.59 13.20
C PRO A 85 -21.94 2.95 12.56
N SER A 86 -23.04 3.56 12.99
CA SER A 86 -23.38 4.93 12.65
C SER A 86 -22.33 5.91 13.20
N ASN A 87 -22.23 7.08 12.56
CA ASN A 87 -21.38 8.16 13.06
C ASN A 87 -21.96 8.89 14.30
N ASN A 88 -23.07 8.41 14.88
CA ASN A 88 -23.69 9.00 16.06
C ASN A 88 -23.12 8.34 17.34
N PRO A 89 -22.32 9.07 18.15
CA PRO A 89 -21.70 8.50 19.34
C PRO A 89 -22.69 8.27 20.49
N ILE A 90 -23.90 8.86 20.44
CA ILE A 90 -24.88 8.79 21.54
C ILE A 90 -25.78 7.56 21.38
N ASN A 91 -26.20 7.26 20.15
CA ASN A 91 -27.04 6.12 19.81
C ASN A 91 -26.43 5.38 18.61
N PRO A 92 -25.43 4.52 18.84
CA PRO A 92 -24.81 3.74 17.77
C PRO A 92 -25.83 2.73 17.25
N ILE A 93 -26.19 2.87 15.98
CA ILE A 93 -26.99 1.90 15.23
C ILE A 93 -26.03 1.28 14.21
N GLU A 94 -26.09 -0.02 14.03
CA GLU A 94 -25.29 -0.70 13.02
C GLU A 94 -26.09 -0.88 11.74
N PHE A 95 -25.44 -0.66 10.60
CA PHE A 95 -26.02 -0.84 9.29
C PHE A 95 -25.35 -2.04 8.60
N PRO A 96 -26.12 -2.95 8.00
CA PRO A 96 -25.54 -4.03 7.22
C PRO A 96 -24.81 -3.44 6.01
N PHE A 97 -23.63 -4.00 5.74
CA PHE A 97 -22.81 -3.72 4.59
C PHE A 97 -22.53 -5.02 3.85
N ASN A 98 -22.70 -5.00 2.53
CA ASN A 98 -22.29 -6.09 1.66
C ASN A 98 -21.53 -5.51 0.47
N ALA A 99 -20.47 -6.18 0.02
CA ALA A 99 -19.79 -5.81 -1.22
C ALA A 99 -19.28 -7.04 -1.98
N SER A 100 -19.08 -6.87 -3.28
CA SER A 100 -18.44 -7.85 -4.16
C SER A 100 -17.44 -7.15 -5.05
N LEU A 101 -16.26 -7.74 -5.18
CA LEU A 101 -15.14 -7.25 -5.97
C LEU A 101 -14.75 -8.36 -6.95
N HIS A 102 -14.66 -8.04 -8.24
CA HIS A 102 -14.20 -8.93 -9.29
C HIS A 102 -12.96 -8.31 -9.93
N LEU A 103 -11.80 -8.92 -9.70
CA LEU A 103 -10.49 -8.39 -10.05
C LEU A 103 -9.93 -9.08 -11.30
N GLU A 104 -9.35 -8.28 -12.19
CA GLU A 104 -8.53 -8.68 -13.32
C GLU A 104 -7.06 -8.86 -12.89
N SER A 105 -6.23 -9.42 -13.76
CA SER A 105 -4.81 -9.66 -13.47
C SER A 105 -3.98 -8.39 -13.26
N ASP A 106 -4.50 -7.22 -13.69
CA ASP A 106 -3.81 -5.94 -13.59
C ASP A 106 -4.23 -5.13 -12.35
N ASN A 107 -4.82 -5.78 -11.34
CA ASN A 107 -5.24 -5.18 -10.07
C ASN A 107 -6.36 -4.12 -10.22
N LYS A 108 -7.08 -4.15 -11.35
CA LYS A 108 -8.33 -3.42 -11.55
C LYS A 108 -9.51 -4.39 -11.57
N GLY A 109 -10.71 -3.84 -11.62
CA GLY A 109 -11.88 -4.68 -11.71
C GLY A 109 -13.19 -3.91 -11.65
N ILE A 110 -14.26 -4.65 -11.38
CA ILE A 110 -15.59 -4.12 -11.15
C ILE A 110 -16.16 -4.67 -9.85
N GLY A 111 -17.10 -3.96 -9.25
CA GLY A 111 -17.74 -4.42 -8.04
C GLY A 111 -19.08 -3.76 -7.78
N SER A 112 -19.64 -4.12 -6.64
CA SER A 112 -20.90 -3.61 -6.13
C SER A 112 -20.85 -3.48 -4.62
N PHE A 113 -21.63 -2.56 -4.05
CA PHE A 113 -21.88 -2.57 -2.61
C PHE A 113 -23.30 -2.14 -2.26
N GLN A 114 -23.74 -2.61 -1.10
CA GLN A 114 -25.00 -2.24 -0.49
C GLN A 114 -24.74 -1.66 0.91
N PHE A 115 -25.27 -0.47 1.17
CA PHE A 115 -25.15 0.19 2.46
C PHE A 115 -26.29 1.20 2.69
N GLN A 116 -26.88 1.23 3.89
CA GLN A 116 -28.00 2.12 4.24
C GLN A 116 -29.16 2.11 3.22
N GLY A 117 -29.49 0.94 2.69
CA GLY A 117 -30.56 0.79 1.68
C GLY A 117 -30.19 1.27 0.27
N LYS A 118 -28.99 1.83 0.06
CA LYS A 118 -28.45 2.11 -1.27
C LYS A 118 -27.75 0.85 -1.80
N HIS A 119 -27.97 0.55 -3.07
CA HIS A 119 -27.32 -0.54 -3.79
C HIS A 119 -26.68 0.02 -5.06
N LEU A 120 -25.38 -0.17 -5.22
CA LEU A 120 -24.61 0.34 -6.35
C LEU A 120 -23.83 -0.81 -7.00
N GLU A 121 -23.88 -0.89 -8.32
CA GLU A 121 -23.27 -1.96 -9.12
C GLU A 121 -22.43 -1.38 -10.26
N GLY A 122 -21.55 -2.20 -10.85
CA GLY A 122 -20.71 -1.81 -11.98
C GLY A 122 -19.67 -0.75 -11.60
N LEU A 123 -19.33 -0.65 -10.32
CA LEU A 123 -18.37 0.33 -9.83
C LEU A 123 -16.95 -0.12 -10.15
N PRO A 124 -16.05 0.79 -10.56
CA PRO A 124 -14.65 0.44 -10.75
C PRO A 124 -14.02 0.02 -9.43
N VAL A 125 -13.24 -1.05 -9.47
CA VAL A 125 -12.35 -1.47 -8.39
C VAL A 125 -10.93 -1.17 -8.81
N LYS A 126 -10.15 -0.58 -7.91
CA LYS A 126 -8.72 -0.41 -8.08
C LYS A 126 -8.04 -0.84 -6.79
N ILE A 127 -7.25 -1.91 -6.88
CA ILE A 127 -6.29 -2.23 -5.84
C ILE A 127 -5.15 -1.24 -6.01
N MET A 128 -4.87 -0.49 -4.95
CA MET A 128 -3.63 0.24 -4.83
C MET A 128 -2.62 -0.85 -4.50
N THR A 129 -1.94 -1.36 -5.54
CA THR A 129 -0.91 -2.40 -5.39
C THR A 129 -0.08 -2.07 -4.18
N GLU A 130 -0.01 -3.07 -3.29
CA GLU A 130 0.76 -3.15 -2.06
C GLU A 130 1.49 -1.86 -1.68
N GLN A 131 1.23 -1.39 -0.47
CA GLN A 131 2.35 -0.99 0.36
C GLN A 131 3.25 -2.23 0.45
N THR A 132 4.07 -2.49 -0.58
CA THR A 132 5.39 -3.04 -0.33
C THR A 132 5.89 -2.06 0.71
N ASN A 133 6.07 -2.51 1.96
CA ASN A 133 6.89 -1.78 2.91
C ASN A 133 8.01 -1.18 2.06
N PRO A 134 8.11 0.16 1.93
CA PRO A 134 8.99 0.75 0.94
C PRO A 134 10.30 0.00 1.06
N ILE A 135 10.68 -0.74 0.00
CA ILE A 135 11.87 -1.59 0.05
C ILE A 135 12.98 -0.66 0.52
N PRO A 136 13.67 -1.04 1.60
CA PRO A 136 13.94 -0.10 2.65
C PRO A 136 15.11 0.77 2.17
N PHE A 137 14.76 1.96 1.69
CA PHE A 137 15.78 3.01 1.54
C PHE A 137 16.51 3.19 2.87
N ILE A 138 15.83 2.91 3.98
CA ILE A 138 16.37 2.74 5.33
C ILE A 138 17.17 1.45 5.46
N GLY A 139 18.34 1.51 6.09
CA GLY A 139 19.15 0.33 6.39
C GLY A 139 20.58 0.52 5.94
N MET A 140 21.29 -0.60 5.81
CA MET A 140 22.69 -0.59 5.42
C MET A 140 22.84 -0.79 3.92
N TRP A 141 23.72 0.00 3.33
CA TRP A 141 24.07 0.01 1.92
C TRP A 141 25.59 -0.05 1.77
N GLU A 142 26.06 -0.42 0.59
CA GLU A 142 27.47 -0.45 0.22
C GLU A 142 27.66 0.33 -1.10
N ASP A 143 28.62 1.25 -1.17
CA ASP A 143 28.99 1.90 -2.43
C ASP A 143 29.89 1.03 -3.31
N SER A 144 30.23 1.51 -4.50
CA SER A 144 31.11 0.80 -5.44
C SER A 144 32.54 0.56 -4.92
N ASN A 145 32.95 1.22 -3.83
CA ASN A 145 34.26 1.08 -3.21
C ASN A 145 34.24 0.16 -1.97
N GLY A 146 33.08 -0.37 -1.58
CA GLY A 146 32.93 -1.18 -0.37
C GLY A 146 32.72 -0.33 0.90
N THR A 147 32.43 0.96 0.78
CA THR A 147 32.13 1.81 1.94
C THR A 147 30.69 1.56 2.38
N GLU A 148 30.52 1.22 3.66
CA GLU A 148 29.19 1.06 4.28
C GLU A 148 28.49 2.41 4.42
N ILE A 149 27.19 2.43 4.16
CA ILE A 149 26.34 3.61 4.22
C ILE A 149 25.10 3.26 5.03
N SER A 150 24.83 4.03 6.08
CA SER A 150 23.62 3.90 6.90
C SER A 150 22.62 4.97 6.49
N VAL A 151 21.39 4.55 6.18
CA VAL A 151 20.27 5.44 5.88
C VAL A 151 19.19 5.26 6.95
N SER A 152 18.73 6.37 7.54
CA SER A 152 17.76 6.37 8.64
C SER A 152 16.75 7.51 8.51
N PHE A 153 15.57 7.42 9.13
CA PHE A 153 14.64 8.55 9.19
C PHE A 153 15.17 9.62 10.13
N LYS A 154 15.07 10.89 9.73
CA LYS A 154 15.41 12.00 10.61
C LYS A 154 14.31 12.26 11.65
N ASN A 155 13.04 12.24 11.23
CA ASN A 155 11.89 12.57 12.08
C ASN A 155 10.75 11.54 12.01
N LYS A 156 10.16 11.34 10.82
CA LYS A 156 9.04 10.41 10.57
C LYS A 156 9.18 9.74 9.21
N PRO A 157 8.52 8.58 8.99
CA PRO A 157 8.47 7.95 7.68
C PRO A 157 7.94 8.90 6.60
N GLY A 158 8.71 9.10 5.52
CA GLY A 158 8.29 9.87 4.34
C GLY A 158 8.68 11.36 4.31
N ASP A 159 9.32 11.88 5.37
CA ASP A 159 9.70 13.31 5.43
C ASP A 159 11.14 13.56 4.96
N GLU A 160 12.13 13.08 5.73
CA GLU A 160 13.56 13.33 5.50
C GLU A 160 14.39 12.13 5.97
N TYR A 161 15.48 11.87 5.26
CA TYR A 161 16.44 10.82 5.56
C TYR A 161 17.77 11.39 6.03
N THR A 162 18.45 10.67 6.91
CA THR A 162 19.82 10.91 7.32
C THR A 162 20.70 9.82 6.74
N ILE A 163 21.74 10.21 6.01
CA ILE A 163 22.69 9.30 5.34
C ILE A 163 24.07 9.50 5.94
N LYS A 164 24.73 8.43 6.38
CA LYS A 164 26.06 8.45 7.00
C LYS A 164 26.96 7.39 6.37
N TYR A 165 28.18 7.75 6.03
CA TYR A 165 29.19 6.82 5.53
C TYR A 165 30.02 6.27 6.69
N GLY A 166 30.41 5.00 6.60
CA GLY A 166 31.24 4.32 7.60
C GLY A 166 32.67 4.89 7.71
N ASP A 167 33.13 5.60 6.69
CA ASP A 167 34.40 6.35 6.69
C ASP A 167 34.33 7.68 7.45
N GLY A 168 33.15 8.05 7.98
CA GLY A 168 32.91 9.27 8.74
C GLY A 168 32.35 10.44 7.91
N ARG A 169 32.11 10.27 6.61
CA ARG A 169 31.48 11.31 5.76
C ARG A 169 29.97 11.46 6.09
N GLY A 170 29.48 12.70 6.13
CA GLY A 170 28.10 13.06 6.49
C GLY A 170 27.94 13.52 7.95
N PRO A 171 26.71 13.60 8.51
CA PRO A 171 25.45 13.16 7.91
C PRO A 171 24.97 14.07 6.77
N PHE A 172 24.42 13.46 5.73
CA PHE A 172 23.72 14.14 4.64
C PHE A 172 22.21 14.01 4.82
N ILE A 173 21.48 14.96 4.24
CA ILE A 173 20.02 14.94 4.23
C ILE A 173 19.54 14.42 2.88
N GLY A 174 18.75 13.37 2.91
CA GLY A 174 18.08 12.82 1.74
C GLY A 174 16.60 13.13 1.74
N TYR A 175 16.03 13.24 0.54
CA TYR A 175 14.62 13.38 0.26
C TYR A 175 14.22 12.30 -0.75
N SER A 176 13.02 11.74 -0.60
CA SER A 176 12.48 10.81 -1.61
C SER A 176 11.23 11.44 -2.21
N ASN A 177 11.20 11.57 -3.54
CA ASN A 177 9.95 11.88 -4.22
C ASN A 177 9.23 10.57 -4.52
N ILE A 178 8.60 9.99 -3.50
CA ILE A 178 7.72 8.83 -3.66
C ILE A 178 6.39 9.37 -4.14
N SER A 179 6.31 9.71 -5.43
CA SER A 179 5.01 9.78 -6.09
C SER A 179 4.47 8.35 -6.10
N GLN A 180 3.51 8.07 -5.22
CA GLN A 180 3.06 6.72 -4.81
C GLN A 180 2.56 5.81 -5.95
N HIS A 181 2.66 6.21 -7.21
CA HIS A 181 2.06 5.53 -8.36
C HIS A 181 2.96 5.39 -9.60
N ILE A 182 4.25 5.76 -9.56
CA ILE A 182 5.12 5.64 -10.74
C ILE A 182 6.53 5.16 -10.35
N GLN A 183 6.87 3.94 -10.76
CA GLN A 183 8.27 3.51 -10.90
C GLN A 183 8.89 4.23 -12.11
N PRO A 184 10.13 4.75 -12.01
CA PRO A 184 11.09 4.51 -10.93
C PRO A 184 10.98 5.49 -9.75
N ILE A 185 11.28 5.01 -8.54
CA ILE A 185 11.40 5.87 -7.35
C ILE A 185 12.70 6.68 -7.48
N THR A 186 12.58 8.01 -7.42
CA THR A 186 13.72 8.92 -7.43
C THR A 186 14.04 9.36 -5.99
N ILE A 187 15.30 9.18 -5.61
CA ILE A 187 15.90 9.61 -4.36
C ILE A 187 16.78 10.82 -4.69
N GLU A 188 16.68 11.88 -3.91
CA GLU A 188 17.52 13.06 -4.04
C GLU A 188 18.28 13.23 -2.73
N VAL A 189 19.60 13.41 -2.81
CA VAL A 189 20.45 13.58 -1.63
C VAL A 189 21.22 14.86 -1.78
N ASP A 190 21.06 15.72 -0.78
CA ASP A 190 21.85 16.93 -0.62
C ASP A 190 23.18 16.56 0.04
N PHE A 191 24.18 16.33 -0.81
CA PHE A 191 25.57 16.22 -0.39
C PHE A 191 26.13 17.63 -0.26
N THR A 192 26.00 18.23 0.92
CA THR A 192 26.49 19.58 1.20
C THR A 192 27.99 19.78 0.97
N ASP A 193 28.76 18.70 0.79
CA ASP A 193 30.19 18.67 0.48
C ASP A 193 30.52 18.41 -1.00
N ALA A 194 29.53 18.05 -1.83
CA ALA A 194 29.68 17.81 -3.26
C ALA A 194 29.15 19.01 -4.08
N THR A 195 29.53 19.07 -5.35
CA THR A 195 29.16 20.16 -6.28
C THR A 195 27.71 20.06 -6.77
N GLY A 196 26.74 20.02 -5.84
CA GLY A 196 25.30 20.00 -6.10
C GLY A 196 24.59 18.74 -5.61
N ASP A 197 23.26 18.79 -5.65
CA ASP A 197 22.37 17.69 -5.29
C ASP A 197 22.62 16.49 -6.21
N GLU A 198 22.85 15.30 -5.63
CA GLU A 198 22.95 14.06 -6.40
C GLU A 198 21.62 13.33 -6.38
N ARG A 199 21.24 12.76 -7.54
CA ARG A 199 19.98 12.04 -7.69
C ARG A 199 20.26 10.56 -7.90
N GLY A 200 19.65 9.73 -7.07
CA GLY A 200 19.65 8.28 -7.14
C GLY A 200 18.32 7.78 -7.71
N THR A 201 18.37 6.74 -8.53
CA THR A 201 17.19 5.98 -8.96
C THR A 201 17.21 4.62 -8.29
N LEU A 202 16.18 4.32 -7.51
CA LEU A 202 16.02 3.00 -6.89
C LEU A 202 15.55 1.99 -7.94
N SER A 203 16.20 0.84 -7.97
CA SER A 203 15.84 -0.31 -8.79
C SER A 203 14.46 -0.86 -8.43
N LYS A 204 13.84 -1.59 -9.38
CA LYS A 204 12.49 -2.15 -9.20
C LYS A 204 12.40 -3.18 -8.07
N ASP A 205 13.48 -3.92 -7.81
CA ASP A 205 13.60 -4.87 -6.71
C ASP A 205 14.04 -4.20 -5.40
N GLY A 206 14.38 -2.92 -5.43
CA GLY A 206 14.81 -2.11 -4.30
C GLY A 206 16.16 -2.53 -3.69
N LEU A 207 16.96 -3.33 -4.41
CA LEU A 207 18.24 -3.84 -3.91
C LEU A 207 19.45 -3.00 -4.37
N ALA A 208 19.22 -2.06 -5.28
CA ALA A 208 20.25 -1.18 -5.83
C ALA A 208 19.76 0.26 -6.06
N ILE A 209 20.64 1.23 -5.85
CA ILE A 209 20.44 2.63 -6.24
C ILE A 209 21.49 2.97 -7.30
N LYS A 210 21.08 3.58 -8.40
CA LYS A 210 21.99 4.13 -9.41
C LYS A 210 22.01 5.66 -9.33
N TRP A 211 23.17 6.25 -9.11
CA TRP A 211 23.36 7.70 -8.99
C TRP A 211 23.64 8.36 -10.34
N THR A 212 23.38 9.66 -10.41
CA THR A 212 23.64 10.51 -11.57
C THR A 212 25.12 10.60 -11.96
N ASN A 213 26.02 10.39 -11.01
CA ASN A 213 27.47 10.34 -11.23
C ASN A 213 28.00 8.95 -11.63
N ASP A 214 27.13 8.07 -12.12
CA ASP A 214 27.43 6.68 -12.53
C ASP A 214 27.91 5.75 -11.40
N THR A 215 27.86 6.17 -10.13
CA THR A 215 28.06 5.27 -8.99
C THR A 215 26.79 4.49 -8.66
N SER A 216 26.92 3.42 -7.87
CA SER A 216 25.77 2.63 -7.42
C SER A 216 25.92 2.22 -5.96
N TRP A 217 24.79 2.11 -5.27
CA TRP A 217 24.72 1.47 -3.96
C TRP A 217 24.01 0.13 -4.04
N LYS A 218 24.43 -0.81 -3.21
CA LYS A 218 23.82 -2.12 -3.04
C LYS A 218 23.28 -2.26 -1.61
N TYR A 219 22.07 -2.77 -1.46
CA TYR A 219 21.47 -3.00 -0.15
C TYR A 219 22.09 -4.21 0.58
N LEU A 220 22.34 -4.06 1.87
CA LEU A 220 22.95 -5.08 2.74
C LEU A 220 21.98 -5.68 3.78
N GLY A 221 20.88 -4.99 4.11
CA GLY A 221 20.00 -5.34 5.23
C GLY A 221 19.93 -4.24 6.29
#